data_AF-A0A9Q9CAE4-F1
#
_entry.id   AF-A0A9Q9CAE4-F1
#
_cell.length_a   1.000
_cell.length_b   1.000
_cell.length_c   1.000
_cell.angle_alpha   90.00
_cell.angle_beta   90.00
_cell.angle_gamma   90.00
#
_symmetry.space_group_name_H-M   'P 1'
#
loop_
_entity.id
_entity.type
_entity.pdbx_description
1 polymer ?
#
loop_
_entity_poly.entity_id
_entity_poly.type
_entity_poly.pdbx_seq_one_letter_code
_entity_poly.pdbx_strand_id
1 'polypeptide(L)'
;MSSKYSGVNLDSDEEEAIHPNIDERSYKEWRRKQREQRRRELEQRLEEINSVENPSEEMIEERNEIERILKPSYVCLDTESFRTPSEDVEKDYIQELEYLIVHNELDSFIELMNRCKINMEEFEIVVLHNLAEQIKEGNDVGGLILSKISLYVKYALSHGKDFLLKLRAQLTNKEKKRQFEEDCRRDFEETKKAFLEEFGQQGGSMQPSCPEK
;
A
#
# COMPACT_ATOMS: atom_id res chain seq x y z
N MET A 1 19.87 -16.69 37.08
CA MET A 1 20.10 -18.08 36.65
C MET A 1 20.21 -18.08 35.13
N SER A 2 21.25 -18.65 34.54
CA SER A 2 21.36 -18.77 33.08
C SER A 2 20.36 -19.84 32.63
N SER A 3 19.47 -19.55 31.68
CA SER A 3 18.54 -20.55 31.13
C SER A 3 19.36 -21.72 30.57
N LYS A 4 18.98 -22.97 30.90
CA LYS A 4 19.62 -24.19 30.38
C LYS A 4 19.58 -24.26 28.84
N TYR A 5 18.66 -23.52 28.21
CA TYR A 5 18.44 -23.50 26.78
C TYR A 5 18.75 -22.14 26.13
N SER A 6 19.50 -21.27 26.81
CA SER A 6 19.94 -19.99 26.23
C SER A 6 20.78 -20.24 24.97
N GLY A 7 20.25 -19.89 23.79
CA GLY A 7 20.93 -20.05 22.50
C GLY A 7 20.32 -21.09 21.55
N VAL A 8 19.23 -21.76 21.93
CA VAL A 8 18.45 -22.58 21.00
C VAL A 8 17.56 -21.68 20.16
N ASN A 9 18.02 -21.34 18.95
CA ASN A 9 17.21 -20.64 17.95
C ASN A 9 16.59 -21.67 16.98
N LEU A 10 15.26 -21.77 16.96
CA LEU A 10 14.50 -22.62 16.03
C LEU A 10 13.87 -21.83 14.88
N ASP A 11 14.07 -20.50 14.84
CA ASP A 11 13.50 -19.62 13.84
C ASP A 11 14.19 -19.76 12.47
N SER A 12 13.48 -19.26 11.45
CA SER A 12 13.82 -19.40 10.05
C SER A 12 15.14 -18.72 9.68
N ASP A 13 15.73 -19.20 8.58
CA ASP A 13 17.04 -18.87 8.04
C ASP A 13 17.35 -17.37 8.06
N GLU A 14 17.97 -16.89 9.14
CA GLU A 14 18.77 -15.67 9.10
C GLU A 14 19.85 -15.86 8.04
N GLU A 15 20.09 -14.83 7.22
CA GLU A 15 21.16 -14.81 6.22
C GLU A 15 22.53 -14.83 6.93
N GLU A 16 22.91 -16.00 7.48
CA GLU A 16 24.24 -16.24 8.03
C GLU A 16 25.25 -16.23 6.89
N ALA A 17 26.33 -15.46 7.04
CA ALA A 17 27.40 -15.40 6.05
C ALA A 17 28.05 -16.79 5.88
N ILE A 18 27.75 -17.46 4.76
CA ILE A 18 28.31 -18.77 4.43
C ILE A 18 29.76 -18.56 3.97
N HIS A 19 30.70 -19.31 4.56
CA HIS A 19 32.10 -19.26 4.17
C HIS A 19 32.25 -19.73 2.70
N PRO A 20 33.08 -19.07 1.87
CA PRO A 20 33.22 -19.35 0.43
C PRO A 20 33.69 -20.78 0.06
N ASN A 21 34.08 -21.59 1.04
CA ASN A 21 34.56 -22.96 0.85
C ASN A 21 33.51 -24.01 1.25
N ILE A 22 32.31 -23.59 1.66
CA ILE A 22 31.23 -24.48 2.08
C ILE A 22 30.16 -24.50 0.99
N ASP A 23 29.75 -25.70 0.59
CA ASP A 23 28.60 -25.85 -0.31
C ASP A 23 27.32 -25.40 0.42
N GLU A 24 26.75 -24.31 -0.06
CA GLU A 24 25.56 -23.68 0.52
C GLU A 24 24.39 -24.65 0.64
N ARG A 25 24.16 -25.48 -0.39
CA ARG A 25 23.04 -26.42 -0.42
C ARG A 25 23.18 -27.48 0.65
N SER A 26 24.33 -28.15 0.72
CA SER A 26 24.61 -29.17 1.72
C SER A 26 24.61 -28.60 3.14
N TYR A 27 25.10 -27.38 3.32
CA TYR A 27 25.10 -26.69 4.61
C TYR A 27 23.68 -26.37 5.09
N LYS A 28 22.83 -25.81 4.22
CA LYS A 28 21.42 -25.54 4.52
C LYS A 28 20.66 -26.81 4.87
N GLU A 29 20.85 -27.89 4.11
CA GLU A 29 20.25 -29.19 4.41
C GLU A 29 20.71 -29.76 5.76
N TRP A 30 22.00 -29.67 6.06
CA TRP A 30 22.56 -30.11 7.34
C TRP A 30 22.01 -29.29 8.53
N ARG A 31 21.91 -27.96 8.39
CA ARG A 31 21.31 -27.07 9.40
C ARG A 31 19.84 -27.39 9.63
N ARG A 32 19.08 -27.66 8.55
CA ARG A 32 17.68 -28.09 8.65
C ARG A 32 17.55 -29.40 9.43
N LYS A 33 18.39 -30.40 9.14
CA LYS A 33 18.43 -31.67 9.88
C LYS A 33 18.80 -31.49 11.35
N GLN A 34 19.78 -30.64 11.66
CA GLN A 34 20.13 -30.33 13.05
C GLN A 34 18.98 -29.67 13.81
N ARG A 35 18.27 -28.70 13.21
CA ARG A 35 17.11 -28.05 13.84
C ARG A 35 15.99 -29.06 14.10
N GLU A 36 15.71 -29.92 13.12
CA GLU A 36 14.68 -30.95 13.24
C GLU A 36 15.02 -31.95 14.35
N GLN A 37 16.28 -32.38 14.44
CA GLN A 37 16.73 -33.27 15.50
C GLN A 37 16.57 -32.62 16.88
N ARG A 38 17.03 -31.37 17.06
CA ARG A 38 16.88 -30.62 18.31
C ARG A 38 15.42 -30.44 18.71
N ARG A 39 14.54 -30.18 17.74
CA ARG A 39 13.09 -30.09 17.97
C ARG A 39 12.54 -31.42 18.50
N ARG A 40 12.88 -32.55 17.88
CA ARG A 40 12.44 -33.87 18.35
C ARG A 40 12.96 -34.20 19.76
N GLU A 41 14.20 -33.85 20.07
CA GLU A 41 14.77 -34.04 21.41
C GLU A 41 14.00 -33.23 22.48
N LEU A 42 13.62 -31.98 22.15
CA LEU A 42 12.79 -31.15 23.03
C LEU A 42 11.36 -31.68 23.18
N GLU A 43 10.76 -32.19 22.11
CA GLU A 43 9.43 -32.81 22.14
C GLU A 43 9.41 -34.08 22.99
N GLN A 44 10.42 -34.95 22.83
CA GLN A 44 10.58 -36.15 23.67
C GLN A 44 10.74 -35.77 25.14
N ARG A 45 11.56 -34.75 25.44
CA ARG A 45 11.75 -34.28 26.81
C ARG A 45 10.47 -33.71 27.42
N LEU A 46 9.66 -33.01 26.62
CA LEU A 46 8.35 -32.52 27.05
C LEU A 46 7.39 -33.68 27.37
N GLU A 47 7.38 -34.72 26.54
CA GLU A 47 6.55 -35.91 26.75
C GLU A 47 6.95 -36.66 28.03
N GLU A 48 8.26 -36.82 28.27
CA GLU A 48 8.78 -37.38 29.52
C GLU A 48 8.27 -36.61 30.74
N ILE A 49 8.38 -35.27 30.73
CA ILE A 49 7.94 -34.43 31.87
C ILE A 49 6.42 -34.51 32.06
N ASN A 50 5.64 -34.54 30.96
CA ASN A 50 4.18 -34.65 31.02
C ASN A 50 3.69 -36.04 31.48
N SER A 51 4.50 -37.08 31.33
CA SER A 51 4.18 -38.43 31.81
C SER A 51 4.29 -38.60 33.33
N VAL A 52 4.93 -37.64 34.02
CA VAL A 52 5.10 -37.65 35.48
C VAL A 52 3.87 -37.05 36.16
N GLU A 53 3.20 -37.84 37.00
CA GLU A 53 1.95 -37.46 37.68
C GLU A 53 2.12 -36.32 38.71
N ASN A 54 3.30 -36.20 39.33
CA ASN A 54 3.65 -35.11 40.27
C ASN A 54 5.03 -34.53 39.93
N PRO A 55 5.14 -33.61 38.95
CA PRO A 55 6.40 -33.01 38.56
C PRO A 55 6.96 -32.13 39.69
N SER A 56 8.28 -32.13 39.87
CA SER A 56 8.96 -31.19 40.77
C SER A 56 8.86 -29.75 40.24
N GLU A 57 9.08 -28.77 41.11
CA GLU A 57 9.11 -27.35 40.73
C GLU A 57 10.12 -27.07 39.61
N GLU A 58 11.29 -27.74 39.65
CA GLU A 58 12.30 -27.67 38.58
C GLU A 58 11.80 -28.25 37.24
N MET A 59 11.00 -29.33 37.26
CA MET A 59 10.41 -29.90 36.05
C MET A 59 9.31 -29.02 35.45
N ILE A 60 8.58 -28.27 36.29
CA ILE A 60 7.56 -27.31 35.85
C ILE A 60 8.24 -26.12 35.16
N GLU A 61 9.35 -25.62 35.70
CA GLU A 61 10.15 -24.57 35.06
C GLU A 61 10.75 -25.04 33.72
N GLU A 62 11.31 -26.26 33.70
CA GLU A 62 11.86 -26.87 32.48
C GLU A 62 10.78 -27.03 31.40
N ARG A 63 9.59 -27.50 31.77
CA ARG A 63 8.43 -27.60 30.88
C ARG A 63 8.07 -26.25 30.26
N ASN A 64 7.94 -25.21 31.06
CA ASN A 64 7.54 -23.88 30.58
C ASN A 64 8.57 -23.30 29.60
N GLU A 65 9.86 -23.54 29.84
CA GLU A 65 10.93 -23.09 28.95
C GLU A 65 10.92 -23.86 27.62
N ILE A 66 10.73 -25.18 27.65
CA ILE A 66 10.59 -26.01 26.44
C ILE A 66 9.35 -25.61 25.64
N GLU A 67 8.21 -25.42 26.30
CA GLU A 67 6.97 -24.95 25.64
C GLU A 67 7.17 -23.57 24.99
N ARG A 68 7.93 -22.67 25.61
CA ARG A 68 8.23 -21.36 25.03
C ARG A 68 9.07 -21.48 23.75
N ILE A 69 10.04 -22.39 23.72
CA ILE A 69 10.94 -22.61 22.57
C ILE A 69 10.21 -23.31 21.42
N LEU A 70 9.36 -24.30 21.73
CA LEU A 70 8.61 -25.06 20.74
C LEU A 70 7.43 -24.28 20.14
N LYS A 71 6.89 -23.30 20.88
CA LYS A 71 5.82 -22.45 20.36
C LYS A 71 6.34 -21.68 19.14
N PRO A 72 5.70 -21.83 17.97
CA PRO A 72 6.07 -21.06 16.80
C PRO A 72 5.95 -19.56 17.11
N SER A 73 7.02 -18.81 16.84
CA SER A 73 6.98 -17.36 16.77
C SER A 73 6.21 -17.00 15.50
N TYR A 74 4.89 -16.84 15.62
CA TYR A 74 4.11 -16.29 14.52
C TYR A 74 4.52 -14.83 14.37
N VAL A 75 5.20 -14.51 13.26
CA VAL A 75 5.13 -13.16 12.73
C VAL A 75 3.66 -12.96 12.38
N CYS A 76 2.94 -12.19 13.20
CA CYS A 76 1.65 -11.65 12.82
C CYS A 76 1.89 -10.73 11.62
N LEU A 77 1.95 -11.32 10.43
CA LEU A 77 1.67 -10.58 9.22
C LEU A 77 0.24 -10.09 9.36
N ASP A 78 0.04 -8.78 9.18
CA ASP A 78 -1.29 -8.18 9.16
C ASP A 78 -2.24 -9.07 8.35
N THR A 79 -3.46 -9.23 8.85
CA THR A 79 -4.54 -10.10 8.33
C THR A 79 -4.96 -9.81 6.87
N GLU A 80 -4.18 -9.04 6.14
CA GLU A 80 -4.38 -8.67 4.75
C GLU A 80 -3.56 -9.51 3.76
N SER A 81 -2.66 -10.39 4.21
CA SER A 81 -1.74 -11.12 3.31
C SER A 81 -2.37 -12.33 2.60
N PHE A 82 -3.61 -12.70 2.90
CA PHE A 82 -4.32 -13.76 2.19
C PHE A 82 -5.76 -13.33 1.92
N ARG A 83 -5.98 -12.68 0.78
CA ARG A 83 -7.30 -12.53 0.19
C ARG A 83 -7.36 -13.41 -1.06
N THR A 84 -8.36 -14.29 -1.12
CA THR A 84 -8.91 -14.79 -2.39
C THR A 84 -9.15 -13.57 -3.30
N PRO A 85 -8.93 -13.66 -4.62
CA PRO A 85 -9.32 -12.59 -5.53
C PRO A 85 -10.83 -12.39 -5.32
N SER A 86 -11.20 -11.31 -4.64
CA SER A 86 -12.59 -10.88 -4.62
C SER A 86 -12.93 -10.59 -6.07
N GLU A 87 -14.05 -11.13 -6.55
CA GLU A 87 -14.65 -10.76 -7.83
C GLU A 87 -14.48 -9.25 -8.04
N ASP A 88 -14.02 -8.85 -9.23
CA ASP A 88 -13.93 -7.45 -9.66
C ASP A 88 -15.32 -6.82 -9.61
N VAL A 89 -15.76 -6.45 -8.41
CA VAL A 89 -16.79 -5.45 -8.22
C VAL A 89 -16.12 -4.17 -8.68
N GLU A 90 -16.49 -3.72 -9.87
CA GLU A 90 -16.12 -2.43 -10.42
C GLU A 90 -16.27 -1.38 -9.31
N LYS A 91 -15.13 -0.95 -8.76
CA LYS A 91 -15.12 -0.02 -7.64
C LYS A 91 -15.35 1.36 -8.20
N ASP A 92 -16.50 1.93 -7.86
CA ASP A 92 -16.79 3.31 -8.18
C ASP A 92 -16.18 4.23 -7.12
N TYR A 93 -15.14 4.97 -7.50
CA TYR A 93 -14.39 5.87 -6.63
C TYR A 93 -15.00 7.27 -6.50
N ILE A 94 -16.30 7.42 -6.79
CA ILE A 94 -17.02 8.70 -6.66
C ILE A 94 -16.91 9.25 -5.23
N GLN A 95 -17.03 8.42 -4.19
CA GLN A 95 -16.99 8.90 -2.79
C GLN A 95 -15.63 9.49 -2.43
N GLU A 96 -14.56 8.82 -2.87
CA GLU A 96 -13.19 9.28 -2.74
C GLU A 96 -12.96 10.60 -3.47
N LEU A 97 -13.54 10.75 -4.67
CA LEU A 97 -13.45 11.98 -5.45
C LEU A 97 -14.22 13.13 -4.78
N GLU A 98 -15.45 12.89 -4.33
CA GLU A 98 -16.27 13.87 -3.60
C GLU A 98 -15.54 14.39 -2.36
N TYR A 99 -14.91 13.49 -1.60
CA TYR A 99 -14.08 13.86 -0.45
C TYR A 99 -12.96 14.82 -0.85
N LEU A 100 -12.25 14.54 -1.95
CA LEU A 100 -11.13 15.38 -2.39
C LEU A 100 -11.56 16.70 -3.05
N ILE A 101 -12.75 16.77 -3.62
CA ILE A 101 -13.31 18.04 -4.12
C ILE A 101 -13.54 18.99 -2.95
N VAL A 102 -14.06 18.49 -1.82
CA VAL A 102 -14.27 19.28 -0.60
C VAL A 102 -12.95 19.56 0.12
N HIS A 103 -12.06 18.57 0.17
CA HIS A 103 -10.78 18.63 0.87
C HIS A 103 -9.60 18.54 -0.11
N ASN A 104 -9.43 19.59 -0.93
CA ASN A 104 -8.46 19.61 -2.04
C ASN A 104 -6.99 19.83 -1.65
N GLU A 105 -6.66 19.58 -0.38
CA GLU A 105 -5.31 19.72 0.14
C GLU A 105 -4.49 18.44 -0.06
N LEU A 106 -3.19 18.59 -0.29
CA LEU A 106 -2.29 17.45 -0.45
C LEU A 106 -2.31 16.50 0.77
N ASP A 107 -2.47 17.04 1.98
CA ASP A 107 -2.56 16.23 3.19
C ASP A 107 -3.80 15.33 3.19
N SER A 108 -4.95 15.84 2.76
CA SER A 108 -6.18 15.06 2.61
C SER A 108 -6.04 13.96 1.56
N PHE A 109 -5.34 14.24 0.45
CA PHE A 109 -5.02 13.22 -0.56
C PHE A 109 -4.13 12.11 0.00
N ILE A 110 -3.08 12.46 0.74
CA ILE A 110 -2.18 11.48 1.38
C ILE A 110 -2.93 10.66 2.44
N GLU A 111 -3.81 11.29 3.22
CA GLU A 111 -4.65 10.64 4.21
C GLU A 111 -5.60 9.61 3.57
N LEU A 112 -6.23 9.99 2.46
CA LEU A 112 -7.08 9.10 1.68
C LEU A 112 -6.32 7.87 1.18
N MET A 113 -5.13 8.07 0.61
CA MET A 113 -4.26 6.95 0.15
C MET A 113 -3.86 6.00 1.29
N ASN A 114 -3.80 6.48 2.53
CA ASN A 114 -3.43 5.65 3.69
C ASN A 114 -4.61 4.83 4.22
N ARG A 115 -5.82 5.38 4.10
CA ARG A 115 -7.04 4.76 4.63
C ARG A 115 -7.69 3.81 3.65
N CYS A 116 -7.65 4.15 2.36
CA CYS A 116 -8.39 3.46 1.33
C CYS A 116 -7.44 2.72 0.38
N LYS A 117 -7.77 1.47 0.06
CA LYS A 117 -7.13 0.72 -1.03
C LYS A 117 -7.76 1.13 -2.36
N ILE A 118 -7.24 2.23 -2.91
CA ILE A 118 -7.67 2.82 -4.18
C ILE A 118 -6.75 2.31 -5.30
N ASN A 119 -7.33 1.79 -6.37
CA ASN A 119 -6.57 1.60 -7.62
C ASN A 119 -6.38 2.99 -8.26
N MET A 120 -5.14 3.49 -8.25
CA MET A 120 -4.84 4.84 -8.74
C MET A 120 -5.09 5.00 -10.24
N GLU A 121 -4.97 3.93 -11.03
CA GLU A 121 -5.20 3.97 -12.49
C GLU A 121 -6.69 4.13 -12.79
N GLU A 122 -7.55 3.33 -12.14
CA GLU A 122 -8.99 3.48 -12.26
C GLU A 122 -9.48 4.81 -11.69
N PHE A 123 -8.90 5.25 -10.56
CA PHE A 123 -9.22 6.54 -9.96
C PHE A 123 -8.87 7.71 -10.88
N GLU A 124 -7.73 7.64 -11.58
CA GLU A 124 -7.34 8.65 -12.56
C GLU A 124 -8.42 8.81 -13.64
N ILE A 125 -8.97 7.71 -14.15
CA ILE A 125 -10.03 7.73 -15.17
C ILE A 125 -11.27 8.49 -14.64
N VAL A 126 -11.68 8.23 -13.39
CA VAL A 126 -12.81 8.91 -12.77
C VAL A 126 -12.54 10.42 -12.64
N VAL A 127 -11.35 10.81 -12.20
CA VAL A 127 -10.95 12.22 -12.07
C VAL A 127 -10.95 12.92 -13.43
N LEU A 128 -10.35 12.30 -14.45
CA LEU A 128 -10.24 12.87 -15.80
C LEU A 128 -11.60 12.97 -16.48
N HIS A 129 -12.48 11.98 -16.30
CA HIS A 129 -13.84 12.04 -16.81
C HIS A 129 -14.62 13.21 -16.22
N ASN A 130 -14.57 13.38 -14.90
CA ASN A 130 -15.22 14.51 -14.23
C ASN A 130 -14.60 15.85 -14.64
N LEU A 131 -13.28 15.92 -14.83
CA LEU A 131 -12.59 17.12 -15.30
C LEU A 131 -13.09 17.53 -16.70
N ALA A 132 -13.24 16.56 -17.60
CA ALA A 132 -13.79 16.80 -18.93
C ALA A 132 -15.22 17.34 -18.90
N GLU A 133 -16.09 16.79 -18.04
CA GLU A 133 -17.45 17.33 -17.86
C GLU A 133 -17.43 18.76 -17.29
N GLN A 134 -16.55 19.07 -16.32
CA GLN A 134 -16.40 20.45 -15.82
C GLN A 134 -15.94 21.43 -16.92
N ILE A 135 -15.02 21.02 -17.79
CA ILE A 135 -14.56 21.83 -18.93
C ILE A 135 -15.72 22.09 -19.91
N LYS A 136 -16.50 21.06 -20.21
CA LYS A 136 -17.66 21.12 -21.11
C LYS A 136 -18.78 22.02 -20.56
N GLU A 137 -19.00 22.00 -19.25
CA GLU A 137 -19.93 22.88 -18.55
C GLU A 137 -19.41 24.32 -18.40
N GLY A 138 -18.13 24.57 -18.68
CA GLY A 138 -17.49 25.87 -18.49
C GLY A 138 -17.27 26.24 -17.02
N ASN A 139 -17.24 25.26 -16.12
CA ASN A 139 -16.98 25.47 -14.69
C ASN A 139 -15.48 25.42 -14.38
N ASP A 140 -14.81 26.56 -14.56
CA ASP A 140 -13.36 26.67 -14.36
C ASP A 140 -12.93 26.44 -12.90
N VAL A 141 -13.79 26.76 -11.93
CA VAL A 141 -13.47 26.55 -10.51
C VAL A 141 -13.41 25.06 -10.19
N GLY A 142 -14.42 24.30 -10.63
CA GLY A 142 -14.44 22.84 -10.49
C GLY A 142 -13.32 22.18 -11.28
N GLY A 143 -13.08 22.66 -12.50
CA GLY A 143 -11.99 22.18 -13.36
C GLY A 143 -10.60 22.36 -12.74
N LEU A 144 -10.32 23.50 -12.12
CA LEU A 144 -9.05 23.73 -11.42
C LEU A 144 -8.84 22.78 -10.22
N ILE A 145 -9.90 22.52 -9.45
CA ILE A 145 -9.83 21.56 -8.33
C ILE A 145 -9.50 20.16 -8.86
N LEU A 146 -10.20 19.72 -9.90
CA LEU A 146 -10.00 18.40 -10.50
C LEU A 146 -8.65 18.26 -11.20
N SER A 147 -8.13 19.32 -11.86
CA SER A 147 -6.77 19.32 -12.42
C SER A 147 -5.71 19.19 -11.32
N LYS A 148 -5.88 19.89 -10.19
CA LYS A 148 -5.00 19.73 -9.03
C LYS A 148 -5.02 18.30 -8.47
N ILE A 149 -6.21 17.70 -8.35
CA ILE A 149 -6.35 16.29 -7.94
C ILE A 149 -5.70 15.36 -8.97
N SER A 150 -5.90 15.61 -10.27
CA SER A 150 -5.27 14.83 -11.35
C SER A 150 -3.75 14.87 -11.26
N LEU A 151 -3.14 16.03 -10.96
CA LEU A 151 -1.70 16.13 -10.74
C LEU A 151 -1.22 15.29 -9.55
N TYR A 152 -1.99 15.26 -8.45
CA TYR A 152 -1.67 14.39 -7.31
C TYR A 152 -1.70 12.91 -7.69
N VAL A 153 -2.71 12.50 -8.46
CA VAL A 153 -2.83 11.12 -8.97
C VAL A 153 -1.66 10.78 -9.90
N LYS A 154 -1.32 11.65 -10.86
CA LYS A 154 -0.17 11.48 -11.76
C LYS A 154 1.15 11.31 -11.00
N TYR A 155 1.37 12.11 -9.97
CA TYR A 155 2.56 11.98 -9.11
C TYR A 155 2.55 10.69 -8.29
N ALA A 156 1.39 10.29 -7.77
CA ALA A 156 1.24 9.03 -7.06
C ALA A 156 1.56 7.83 -7.97
N LEU A 157 1.04 7.82 -9.21
CA LEU A 157 1.30 6.78 -10.21
C LEU A 157 2.77 6.75 -10.65
N SER A 158 3.35 7.91 -10.94
CA SER A 158 4.71 7.98 -11.50
C SER A 158 5.83 7.70 -10.49
N HIS A 159 5.63 8.10 -9.23
CA HIS A 159 6.70 8.14 -8.24
C HIS A 159 6.33 7.55 -6.88
N GLY A 160 5.07 7.14 -6.71
CA GLY A 160 4.58 6.62 -5.44
C GLY A 160 4.36 7.69 -4.38
N LYS A 161 3.85 7.23 -3.23
CA LYS A 161 3.51 8.07 -2.08
C LYS A 161 4.70 8.85 -1.50
N ASP A 162 5.92 8.30 -1.57
CA ASP A 162 7.11 8.96 -1.02
C ASP A 162 7.41 10.29 -1.70
N PHE A 163 7.07 10.41 -2.99
CA PHE A 163 7.19 11.67 -3.71
C PHE A 163 6.20 12.72 -3.18
N LEU A 164 4.95 12.33 -2.91
CA LEU A 164 3.95 13.24 -2.34
C LEU A 164 4.36 13.76 -0.96
N LEU A 165 5.01 12.93 -0.13
CA LEU A 165 5.56 13.36 1.15
C LEU A 165 6.70 14.40 0.98
N LYS A 166 7.55 14.23 -0.03
CA LYS A 166 8.58 15.22 -0.38
C LYS A 166 7.95 16.50 -0.92
N LEU A 167 6.94 16.39 -1.78
CA LEU A 167 6.19 17.54 -2.29
C LEU A 167 5.57 18.33 -1.14
N ARG A 168 4.92 17.65 -0.19
CA ARG A 168 4.38 18.26 1.03
C ARG A 168 5.44 19.05 1.79
N ALA A 169 6.62 18.46 2.02
CA ALA A 169 7.72 19.16 2.70
C ALA A 169 8.15 20.41 1.92
N GLN A 170 8.15 20.37 0.58
CA GLN A 170 8.49 21.52 -0.26
C GLN A 170 7.41 22.62 -0.26
N LEU A 171 6.13 22.25 -0.19
CA LEU A 171 5.00 23.19 -0.17
C LEU A 171 4.86 23.97 1.15
N THR A 172 5.66 23.65 2.17
CA THR A 172 5.82 24.52 3.35
C THR A 172 6.44 25.87 3.00
N ASN A 173 7.25 25.93 1.93
CA ASN A 173 7.79 27.17 1.40
C ASN A 173 6.72 27.90 0.57
N LYS A 174 6.41 29.15 0.96
CA LYS A 174 5.38 29.98 0.30
C LYS A 174 5.63 30.21 -1.19
N GLU A 175 6.89 30.35 -1.60
CA GLU A 175 7.26 30.57 -3.00
C GLU A 175 6.99 29.31 -3.84
N LYS A 176 7.44 28.15 -3.35
CA LYS A 176 7.17 26.86 -4.00
C LYS A 176 5.68 26.52 -4.03
N LYS A 177 4.95 26.87 -2.97
CA LYS A 177 3.48 26.73 -2.94
C LYS A 177 2.83 27.57 -4.02
N ARG A 178 3.24 28.83 -4.20
CA ARG A 178 2.71 29.68 -5.26
C ARG A 178 3.02 29.10 -6.65
N GLN A 179 4.26 28.64 -6.85
CA GLN A 179 4.68 28.04 -8.11
C GLN A 179 3.87 26.77 -8.44
N PHE A 180 3.62 25.92 -7.45
CA PHE A 180 2.77 24.75 -7.62
C PHE A 180 1.32 25.12 -8.00
N GLU A 181 0.74 26.15 -7.37
CA GLU A 181 -0.61 26.61 -7.73
C GLU A 181 -0.66 27.23 -9.15
N GLU A 182 0.43 27.85 -9.60
CA GLU A 182 0.58 28.31 -11.00
C GLU A 182 0.70 27.11 -11.96
N ASP A 183 1.41 26.06 -11.57
CA ASP A 183 1.53 24.81 -12.33
C ASP A 183 0.16 24.13 -12.49
N CYS A 184 -0.65 24.06 -11.43
CA CYS A 184 -2.01 23.54 -11.50
C CYS A 184 -2.89 24.32 -12.48
N ARG A 185 -2.83 25.66 -12.45
CA ARG A 185 -3.60 26.48 -13.41
C ARG A 185 -3.16 26.24 -14.85
N ARG A 186 -1.86 26.14 -15.07
CA ARG A 186 -1.31 25.88 -16.40
C ARG A 186 -1.73 24.50 -16.91
N ASP A 187 -1.62 23.46 -16.10
CA ASP A 187 -2.08 22.10 -16.45
C ASP A 187 -3.57 22.09 -16.80
N PHE A 188 -4.40 22.82 -16.04
CA PHE A 188 -5.82 22.98 -16.36
C PHE A 188 -6.06 23.67 -17.71
N GLU A 189 -5.42 24.82 -17.95
CA GLU A 189 -5.59 25.57 -19.20
C GLU A 189 -5.10 24.78 -20.42
N GLU A 190 -3.99 24.06 -20.29
CA GLU A 190 -3.47 23.18 -21.33
C GLU A 190 -4.44 22.03 -21.62
N THR A 191 -4.98 21.40 -20.57
CA THR A 191 -5.97 20.33 -20.69
C THR A 191 -7.28 20.83 -21.30
N LYS A 192 -7.78 21.98 -20.83
CA LYS A 192 -8.98 22.64 -21.36
C LYS A 192 -8.82 22.97 -22.84
N LYS A 193 -7.67 23.52 -23.22
CA LYS A 193 -7.38 23.83 -24.63
C LYS A 193 -7.33 22.57 -25.47
N ALA A 194 -6.60 21.53 -25.04
CA ALA A 194 -6.52 20.27 -25.76
C ALA A 194 -7.91 19.64 -25.95
N PHE A 195 -8.72 19.60 -24.89
CA PHE A 195 -10.09 19.07 -24.94
C PHE A 195 -10.97 19.85 -25.91
N LEU A 196 -10.94 21.19 -25.87
CA LEU A 196 -11.74 22.02 -26.76
C LEU A 196 -11.26 21.97 -28.22
N GLU A 197 -9.97 21.78 -28.48
CA GLU A 197 -9.44 21.58 -29.84
C GLU A 197 -9.89 20.23 -30.42
N GLU A 198 -9.94 19.18 -29.60
CA GLU A 198 -10.31 17.83 -30.02
C GLU A 198 -11.84 17.64 -30.15
N PHE A 199 -12.63 18.20 -29.22
CA PHE A 199 -14.07 17.98 -29.13
C PHE A 199 -14.93 19.21 -29.52
N GLY A 200 -14.36 20.43 -29.51
CA GLY A 200 -15.07 21.66 -29.84
C GLY A 200 -15.38 21.85 -31.33
N GLN A 201 -14.74 21.09 -32.23
CA GLN A 201 -15.05 21.12 -33.67
C GLN A 201 -16.29 20.31 -34.08
N GLN A 202 -16.85 19.47 -33.19
CA GLN A 202 -18.01 18.61 -33.52
C GLN A 202 -19.38 19.21 -33.18
N GLY A 203 -19.45 20.41 -32.58
CA GLY A 203 -20.71 21.04 -32.14
C GLY A 203 -21.34 22.07 -33.10
N GLY A 204 -20.84 22.19 -34.34
CA GLY A 204 -21.07 23.35 -35.21
C GLY A 204 -21.91 23.15 -36.47
N SER A 205 -22.95 22.29 -36.50
CA SER A 205 -23.98 22.38 -37.56
C SER A 205 -25.23 21.54 -37.28
N MET A 206 -26.20 22.11 -36.54
CA MET A 206 -27.62 21.79 -36.77
C MET A 206 -28.43 23.05 -36.51
N GLN A 207 -28.58 23.88 -37.55
CA GLN A 207 -29.73 24.77 -37.63
C GLN A 207 -30.92 23.92 -38.11
N PRO A 208 -32.02 23.80 -37.35
CA PRO A 208 -33.26 23.33 -37.93
C PRO A 208 -33.83 24.47 -38.78
N SER A 209 -33.79 24.30 -40.10
CA SER A 209 -34.53 25.17 -41.01
C SER A 209 -36.02 24.93 -40.77
N CYS A 210 -36.70 25.86 -40.11
CA CYS A 210 -38.16 25.91 -40.11
C CYS A 210 -38.65 26.16 -41.55
N PRO A 211 -39.64 25.41 -42.06
CA PRO A 211 -40.28 25.73 -43.33
C PRO A 211 -41.22 26.93 -43.13
N GLU A 212 -41.00 28.00 -43.89
CA GLU A 212 -41.96 29.09 -44.04
C GLU A 212 -43.21 28.60 -44.79
N LYS A 213 -44.35 29.18 -44.42
CA LYS A 213 -45.73 28.80 -44.80
C LYS A 213 -46.02 28.90 -46.29
#